data_AF-A0A4Q5GI58-F1
#
_entry.id   AF-A0A4Q5GI58-F1
#
_cell.length_a   1.000
_cell.length_b   1.000
_cell.length_c   1.000
_cell.angle_alpha   90.00
_cell.angle_beta   90.00
_cell.angle_gamma   90.00
#
_symmetry.space_group_name_H-M   'P 1'
#
loop_
_entity.id
_entity.type
_entity.pdbx_description
1 polymer ?
#
loop_
_entity_poly.entity_id
_entity_poly.type
_entity_poly.pdbx_seq_one_letter_code
_entity_poly.pdbx_strand_id
1 'polypeptide(L)' 'MSKNSSTKPKTPTNQEVIDSYDFPSNAASTQDCTGLIPSGPVNEDELESYEALYHYQPPQIKDTYPNDK' A
#
# COMPACT_ATOMS: atom_id res chain seq x y z
N MET A 1 -60.06 6.56 7.32
CA MET A 1 -58.61 6.25 7.24
C MET A 1 -58.49 4.91 6.52
N SER A 2 -57.67 4.65 5.50
CA SER A 2 -56.25 4.93 5.30
C SER A 2 -55.96 4.97 3.78
N LYS A 3 -55.13 5.89 3.30
CA LYS A 3 -54.75 5.95 1.88
C LYS A 3 -53.63 4.94 1.63
N ASN A 4 -53.84 4.05 0.66
CA ASN A 4 -52.85 3.12 0.14
C ASN A 4 -51.68 3.91 -0.47
N SER A 5 -50.51 3.93 0.18
CA SER A 5 -49.27 4.43 -0.42
C SER A 5 -48.61 3.30 -1.21
N SER A 6 -49.09 3.08 -2.44
CA SER A 6 -48.32 2.33 -3.44
C SER A 6 -47.09 3.16 -3.81
N THR A 7 -45.98 2.93 -3.12
CA THR A 7 -44.69 3.50 -3.48
C THR A 7 -44.21 2.80 -4.74
N LYS A 8 -44.56 3.36 -5.91
CA LYS A 8 -43.98 2.91 -7.18
C LYS A 8 -42.46 3.04 -7.11
N PRO A 9 -41.69 2.06 -7.60
CA PRO A 9 -40.25 2.21 -7.76
C PRO A 9 -40.00 3.40 -8.70
N LYS A 10 -39.27 4.41 -8.22
CA LYS A 10 -38.82 5.51 -9.06
C LYS A 10 -37.77 4.95 -9.99
N THR A 11 -38.01 5.04 -11.29
CA THR A 11 -36.99 4.79 -12.30
C THR A 11 -35.87 5.82 -12.09
N PRO A 12 -34.61 5.38 -11.91
CA PRO A 12 -33.51 6.29 -11.76
C PRO A 12 -33.37 7.13 -13.03
N THR A 13 -33.06 8.40 -12.83
CA THR A 13 -32.72 9.32 -13.91
C THR A 13 -31.37 8.92 -14.52
N ASN A 14 -31.13 9.33 -15.77
CA ASN A 14 -29.86 9.06 -16.43
C ASN A 14 -28.66 9.59 -15.63
N GLN A 15 -28.82 10.70 -14.89
CA GLN A 15 -27.78 11.26 -14.04
C GLN A 15 -27.48 10.36 -12.82
N GLU A 16 -28.52 9.88 -12.13
CA GLU A 16 -28.35 8.96 -10.98
C GLU A 16 -27.67 7.64 -11.40
N VAL A 17 -27.93 7.18 -12.62
CA VAL A 17 -27.23 6.02 -13.19
C VAL A 17 -25.75 6.34 -13.40
N ILE A 18 -25.42 7.47 -14.03
CA ILE A 18 -24.03 7.88 -14.28
C ILE A 18 -23.25 8.05 -12.96
N ASP A 19 -23.83 8.74 -11.99
CA ASP A 19 -23.21 9.01 -10.69
C ASP A 19 -22.93 7.71 -9.91
N SER A 20 -23.75 6.67 -10.09
CA SER A 20 -23.54 5.35 -9.47
C SER A 20 -22.31 4.60 -9.98
N TYR A 21 -21.78 4.99 -11.15
CA TYR A 21 -20.60 4.39 -11.78
C TYR A 21 -19.34 5.27 -11.66
N ASP A 22 -19.39 6.41 -10.95
CA ASP A 22 -18.24 7.29 -10.71
C ASP A 22 -17.42 6.90 -9.45
N PHE A 23 -17.84 5.84 -8.75
CA PHE A 23 -17.12 5.26 -7.61
C PHE A 23 -15.64 4.89 -7.89
N PRO A 24 -15.25 4.31 -9.05
CA PRO A 24 -13.86 3.96 -9.32
C PRO A 24 -12.96 5.15 -9.67
N SER A 25 -13.52 6.31 -10.07
CA SER A 25 -12.73 7.52 -10.34
C SER A 25 -12.02 8.04 -9.10
N ASN A 26 -12.67 7.88 -7.93
CA ASN A 26 -12.09 8.20 -6.61
C ASN A 26 -11.40 6.99 -5.95
N ALA A 27 -11.66 5.75 -6.43
CA ALA A 27 -10.99 4.53 -5.96
C ALA A 27 -9.68 4.23 -6.71
N ALA A 28 -9.29 5.07 -7.68
CA ALA A 28 -7.93 5.18 -8.17
C ALA A 28 -7.05 5.73 -7.04
N SER A 29 -6.84 4.89 -6.02
CA SER A 29 -5.89 5.06 -4.94
C SER A 29 -4.58 5.52 -5.56
N THR A 30 -4.09 6.68 -5.12
CA THR A 30 -2.75 7.18 -5.40
C THR A 30 -1.74 6.27 -4.69
N GLN A 31 -1.68 5.00 -5.07
CA GLN A 31 -0.49 4.22 -4.83
C GLN A 31 0.51 4.82 -5.80
N ASP A 32 1.34 5.71 -5.26
CA ASP A 32 2.58 6.12 -5.87
C ASP A 32 3.43 4.85 -6.07
N CYS A 33 3.13 4.12 -7.14
CA CYS A 33 3.92 3.03 -7.66
C CYS A 33 4.93 3.61 -8.64
N THR A 34 5.63 4.70 -8.28
CA THR A 34 6.70 5.27 -9.12
C THR A 34 7.83 4.28 -9.38
N GLY A 35 7.84 3.11 -8.71
CA GLY A 35 8.90 2.13 -8.86
C GLY A 35 10.26 2.68 -8.43
N LEU A 36 10.25 3.81 -7.70
CA LEU A 36 11.45 4.35 -7.11
C LEU A 36 11.89 3.39 -6.01
N ILE A 37 13.16 3.01 -6.06
CA ILE A 37 13.80 2.25 -5.00
C ILE A 37 13.62 3.06 -3.70
N PRO A 38 13.15 2.44 -2.60
CA PRO A 38 13.07 3.12 -1.31
C PRO A 38 14.39 3.79 -1.00
N SER A 39 14.34 5.01 -0.47
CA SER A 39 15.54 5.64 0.07
C SER A 39 16.23 4.68 1.04
N GLY A 40 17.57 4.70 1.04
CA GLY A 40 18.32 3.98 2.05
C GLY A 40 17.91 4.41 3.47
N PRO A 41 18.21 3.58 4.48
CA PRO A 41 17.86 3.88 5.87
C PRO A 41 18.44 5.23 6.28
N VAL A 42 17.62 6.01 7.00
CA VAL A 42 17.92 7.41 7.35
C VAL A 42 18.76 7.49 8.62
N ASN A 43 18.71 6.47 9.47
CA ASN A 43 19.46 6.38 10.72
C ASN A 43 19.87 4.93 11.05
N GLU A 44 20.71 4.79 12.08
CA GLU A 44 21.22 3.49 12.54
C GLU A 44 20.11 2.62 13.17
N ASP A 45 19.16 3.21 13.90
CA ASP A 45 18.04 2.48 14.51
C ASP A 45 17.16 1.78 13.46
N GLU A 46 16.92 2.45 12.33
CA GLU A 46 16.17 1.93 11.19
C GLU A 46 16.95 0.80 10.51
N LEU A 47 18.26 0.99 10.30
CA LEU A 47 19.13 -0.04 9.74
C LEU A 47 19.12 -1.32 10.60
N GLU A 48 19.23 -1.18 11.92
CA GLU A 48 19.17 -2.28 12.87
C GLU A 48 17.80 -2.99 12.85
N SER A 49 16.71 -2.21 12.75
CA SER A 49 15.35 -2.76 12.60
C SER A 49 15.19 -3.59 11.33
N TYR A 50 15.84 -3.21 10.22
CA TYR A 50 15.83 -4.01 8.99
C TYR A 50 16.67 -5.28 9.15
N GLU A 51 17.83 -5.20 9.81
CA GLU A 51 18.72 -6.34 10.06
C GLU A 51 18.05 -7.42 10.91
N ALA A 52 17.25 -7.00 11.91
CA ALA A 52 16.46 -7.87 12.76
C ALA A 52 15.41 -8.68 11.99
N LEU A 53 14.91 -8.15 10.86
CA LEU A 53 13.93 -8.81 10.02
C LEU A 53 14.60 -9.81 9.05
N TYR A 54 15.74 -9.41 8.47
CA TYR A 54 16.52 -10.26 7.58
C TYR A 54 17.99 -9.81 7.54
N HIS A 55 18.92 -10.75 7.66
CA HIS A 55 20.35 -10.47 7.60
C HIS A 55 20.78 -10.22 6.14
N TYR A 56 21.06 -8.95 5.83
CA TYR A 56 21.45 -8.52 4.49
C TYR A 56 22.97 -8.55 4.27
N GLN A 57 23.76 -8.48 5.33
CA GLN A 57 25.23 -8.53 5.24
C GLN A 57 25.73 -9.97 5.18
N PRO A 58 26.80 -10.24 4.42
CA PRO A 58 27.53 -11.50 4.53
C PRO A 58 27.96 -11.76 5.98
N PRO A 59 28.03 -13.04 6.40
CA PRO A 59 28.61 -13.38 7.70
C PRO A 59 30.00 -12.76 7.85
N GLN A 60 30.19 -12.01 8.94
CA GLN A 60 31.46 -11.37 9.25
C GLN A 60 32.46 -12.45 9.70
N ILE A 61 33.22 -12.98 8.74
CA ILE A 61 34.32 -13.91 9.03
C ILE A 61 35.48 -13.05 9.52
N LYS A 62 35.87 -13.22 10.79
CA LYS A 62 37.12 -12.64 11.28
C LYS A 62 38.24 -13.24 10.48
N ASP A 63 39.09 -12.42 9.86
CA ASP A 63 40.32 -12.82 9.19
C ASP A 63 41.21 -13.57 10.19
N THR A 64 40.94 -14.87 10.33
CA THR A 64 41.74 -15.80 11.10
C THR A 64 42.60 -16.56 10.10
N TYR A 65 43.17 -15.84 9.13
CA TYR A 65 44.31 -16.36 8.43
C TYR A 65 45.48 -16.22 9.42
N PRO A 66 46.08 -17.33 9.90
CA PRO A 66 47.38 -17.19 10.54
C PRO A 66 48.27 -16.51 9.49
N ASN A 67 48.78 -15.33 9.82
CA ASN A 67 49.94 -14.81 9.14
C ASN A 67 51.04 -15.85 9.38
N ASP A 68 51.18 -16.80 8.46
CA ASP A 68 52.32 -17.68 8.39
C ASP A 68 53.56 -16.77 8.31
N LYS A 69 54.31 -16.76 9.42
CA LYS A 69 55.52 -15.96 9.60
C LYS A 69 56.62 -16.38 8.63
#